data_AF-A0A937PJQ7-F1
#
_entry.id   AF-A0A937PJQ7-F1
#
_cell.length_a   1.000
_cell.length_b   1.000
_cell.length_c   1.000
_cell.angle_alpha   90.00
_cell.angle_beta   90.00
_cell.angle_gamma   90.00
#
_symmetry.space_group_name_H-M   'P 1'
#
loop_
_entity.id
_entity.type
_entity.pdbx_description
1 polymer ?
#
loop_
_entity_poly.entity_id
_entity_poly.type
_entity_poly.pdbx_seq_one_letter_code
_entity_poly.pdbx_strand_id
1 'polypeptide(L)'
;MRRKFHLLNSPKYFSTSEEYGLFGVSERNLNQLANVWKEDIVFYYTAHKVGLRTSGFIHGPFEVSSELFYNDKIVWTRDKKYSGKDKYPYRIKFEYLKEHICLNPIPIQIFWDLKEEGKIKTVIDSSALIDKAVTTLLDEEGILLLQALLQANPRSGEYTKEYKGSSFYEKKVDLLRFKGSKIKEFAMEAYLEAYLLRNPEIIHNLSGFENGLDKNYSYDILNQVSTYIAGGAIDIVCLYKKKVLDMWLAINATVFELKKGIIDPFYVDQLVRYIEWTARLIPGAKHGMIRGVLIGRDFGEQTKIKNELKRHIANVKGLYSIDCYTYSVKKDKLVFNALED
;
A
#
# COMPACT_ATOMS: atom_id res chain seq x y z
N MET A 1 -17.24 4.24 2.25
CA MET A 1 -15.96 3.95 1.57
C MET A 1 -16.09 2.56 0.98
N ARG A 2 -15.58 2.28 -0.22
CA ARG A 2 -15.65 0.93 -0.82
C ARG A 2 -14.61 0.04 -0.11
N ARG A 3 -14.98 -1.19 0.25
CA ARG A 3 -14.03 -2.17 0.83
C ARG A 3 -12.88 -2.38 -0.16
N LYS A 4 -11.64 -2.23 0.29
CA LYS A 4 -10.45 -2.57 -0.49
C LYS A 4 -10.06 -4.01 -0.27
N PHE A 5 -9.17 -4.50 -1.15
CA PHE A 5 -8.63 -5.84 -1.08
C PHE A 5 -7.12 -5.77 -0.84
N HIS A 6 -6.61 -6.59 0.08
CA HIS A 6 -5.17 -6.69 0.34
C HIS A 6 -4.73 -8.15 0.45
N LEU A 7 -3.48 -8.40 0.09
CA LEU A 7 -2.80 -9.67 0.32
C LEU A 7 -1.77 -9.49 1.43
N LEU A 8 -1.99 -10.18 2.55
CA LEU A 8 -1.06 -10.28 3.67
C LEU A 8 -0.05 -11.39 3.37
N ASN A 9 1.21 -11.12 3.62
CA ASN A 9 2.30 -12.04 3.32
C ASN A 9 3.21 -12.22 4.53
N SER A 10 3.02 -13.34 5.22
CA SER A 10 3.93 -13.79 6.27
C SER A 10 3.78 -15.30 6.47
N PRO A 11 4.31 -16.13 5.54
CA PRO A 11 4.06 -17.57 5.50
C PRO A 11 4.43 -18.28 6.80
N LYS A 12 5.50 -17.84 7.46
CA LYS A 12 5.98 -18.41 8.72
C LYS A 12 4.97 -18.25 9.87
N TYR A 13 4.17 -17.19 9.87
CA TYR A 13 3.35 -16.80 11.02
C TYR A 13 1.85 -16.98 10.81
N PHE A 14 1.42 -17.57 9.70
CA PHE A 14 -0.01 -17.72 9.38
C PHE A 14 -0.83 -18.35 10.51
N SER A 15 -0.46 -19.53 11.01
CA SER A 15 -1.22 -20.20 12.07
C SER A 15 -1.34 -19.36 13.35
N THR A 16 -0.29 -18.64 13.73
CA THR A 16 -0.34 -17.73 14.89
C THR A 16 -1.21 -16.51 14.60
N SER A 17 -1.11 -15.93 13.40
CA SER A 17 -1.92 -14.80 12.98
C SER A 17 -3.42 -15.16 12.95
N GLU A 18 -3.77 -16.33 12.42
CA GLU A 18 -5.14 -16.86 12.39
C GLU A 18 -5.67 -17.14 13.80
N GLU A 19 -4.89 -17.79 14.66
CA GLU A 19 -5.28 -18.09 16.05
C GLU A 19 -5.53 -16.81 16.87
N TYR A 20 -4.74 -15.77 16.66
CA TYR A 20 -4.89 -14.50 17.37
C TYR A 20 -5.86 -13.54 16.69
N GLY A 21 -6.21 -13.74 15.42
CA GLY A 21 -6.96 -12.76 14.62
C GLY A 21 -6.17 -11.46 14.44
N LEU A 22 -4.85 -11.56 14.26
CA LEU A 22 -3.94 -10.42 14.20
C LEU A 22 -2.99 -10.54 13.02
N PHE A 23 -2.70 -9.41 12.38
CA PHE A 23 -1.54 -9.26 11.50
C PHE A 23 -0.71 -8.07 11.95
N GLY A 24 0.62 -8.18 11.88
CA GLY A 24 1.52 -7.16 12.37
C GLY A 24 2.74 -6.93 11.49
N VAL A 25 3.22 -5.69 11.48
CA VAL A 25 4.44 -5.27 10.79
C VAL A 25 5.41 -4.56 11.74
N SER A 26 6.69 -4.59 11.37
CA SER A 26 7.72 -3.80 12.06
C SER A 26 7.59 -2.31 11.70
N GLU A 27 8.22 -1.43 12.48
CA GLU A 27 8.24 0.02 12.22
C GLU A 27 8.68 0.37 10.78
N ARG A 28 9.62 -0.40 10.22
CA ARG A 28 10.15 -0.17 8.87
C ARG A 28 9.11 -0.39 7.77
N ASN A 29 8.09 -1.21 8.04
CA ASN A 29 7.07 -1.60 7.07
C ASN A 29 5.69 -1.03 7.48
N LEU A 30 5.65 -0.03 8.37
CA LEU A 30 4.42 0.60 8.83
C LEU A 30 3.58 1.13 7.66
N ASN A 31 4.24 1.74 6.67
CA ASN A 31 3.64 2.23 5.45
C ASN A 31 2.87 1.15 4.67
N GLN A 32 3.37 -0.09 4.62
CA GLN A 32 2.72 -1.19 3.93
C GLN A 32 1.33 -1.50 4.53
N LEU A 33 1.20 -1.44 5.87
CA LEU A 33 -0.05 -1.70 6.58
C LEU A 33 -0.93 -0.43 6.72
N ALA A 34 -0.38 0.76 6.48
CA ALA A 34 -1.08 2.02 6.69
C ALA A 34 -2.26 2.26 5.73
N ASN A 35 -2.32 1.56 4.61
CA ASN A 35 -3.44 1.65 3.67
C ASN A 35 -4.57 0.63 3.93
N VAL A 36 -4.43 -0.24 4.95
CA VAL A 36 -5.47 -1.21 5.33
C VAL A 36 -6.40 -0.60 6.37
N TRP A 37 -7.69 -0.55 6.09
CA TRP A 37 -8.71 0.04 6.94
C TRP A 37 -9.62 -1.02 7.54
N LYS A 38 -10.34 -0.63 8.60
CA LYS A 38 -11.42 -1.46 9.10
C LYS A 38 -12.44 -1.70 7.97
N GLU A 39 -13.01 -2.91 7.95
CA GLU A 39 -13.96 -3.41 6.93
C GLU A 39 -13.32 -3.78 5.57
N ASP A 40 -12.03 -3.51 5.36
CA ASP A 40 -11.33 -4.01 4.18
C ASP A 40 -11.26 -5.55 4.21
N ILE A 41 -11.13 -6.14 3.04
CA ILE A 41 -10.98 -7.58 2.86
C ILE A 41 -9.51 -7.92 2.71
N VAL A 42 -9.04 -8.88 3.48
CA VAL A 42 -7.66 -9.37 3.40
C VAL A 42 -7.63 -10.85 3.06
N PHE A 43 -6.66 -11.21 2.24
CA PHE A 43 -6.28 -12.58 1.95
C PHE A 43 -4.92 -12.83 2.58
N TYR A 44 -4.59 -14.09 2.87
CA TYR A 44 -3.31 -14.43 3.49
C TYR A 44 -2.54 -15.41 2.60
N TYR A 45 -1.36 -14.98 2.13
CA TYR A 45 -0.46 -15.82 1.36
C TYR A 45 0.41 -16.68 2.28
N THR A 46 0.44 -17.99 2.00
CA THR A 46 1.40 -18.93 2.56
C THR A 46 2.16 -19.64 1.44
N ALA A 47 3.31 -20.19 1.76
CA ALA A 47 4.07 -21.02 0.84
C ALA A 47 4.64 -22.21 1.60
N HIS A 48 4.40 -23.41 1.07
CA HIS A 48 4.92 -24.64 1.66
C HIS A 48 5.31 -25.63 0.57
N LYS A 49 6.13 -26.62 0.95
CA LYS A 49 6.65 -27.62 0.02
C LYS A 49 5.55 -28.64 -0.31
N VAL A 50 5.27 -28.80 -1.59
CA VAL A 50 4.36 -29.81 -2.16
C VAL A 50 5.19 -30.70 -3.08
N GLY A 51 5.48 -31.92 -2.64
CA GLY A 51 6.42 -32.81 -3.33
C GLY A 51 7.82 -32.20 -3.45
N LEU A 52 8.29 -32.00 -4.69
CA LEU A 52 9.61 -31.41 -4.98
C LEU A 52 9.59 -29.88 -5.15
N ARG A 53 8.42 -29.23 -5.14
CA ARG A 53 8.28 -27.79 -5.42
C ARG A 53 7.73 -27.05 -4.20
N THR A 54 8.09 -25.78 -4.06
CA THR A 54 7.39 -24.86 -3.14
C THR A 54 6.19 -24.28 -3.88
N SER A 55 5.01 -24.37 -3.27
CA SER A 55 3.76 -23.86 -3.83
C SER A 55 3.17 -22.80 -2.92
N GLY A 56 2.64 -21.74 -3.54
CA GLY A 56 1.91 -20.67 -2.86
C GLY A 56 0.44 -21.02 -2.69
N PHE A 57 -0.15 -20.59 -1.57
CA PHE A 57 -1.55 -20.79 -1.24
C PHE A 57 -2.16 -19.50 -0.70
N ILE A 58 -3.42 -19.26 -1.04
CA ILE A 58 -4.18 -18.11 -0.56
C ILE A 58 -5.25 -18.62 0.41
N HIS A 59 -5.23 -18.07 1.63
CA HIS A 59 -6.22 -18.29 2.68
C HIS A 59 -7.13 -17.05 2.81
N GLY A 60 -8.28 -17.23 3.45
CA GLY A 60 -9.32 -16.20 3.59
C GLY A 60 -10.52 -16.48 2.69
N PRO A 61 -11.39 -15.49 2.42
CA PRO A 61 -11.25 -14.08 2.80
C PRO A 61 -11.40 -13.85 4.31
N PHE A 62 -10.75 -12.80 4.80
CA PHE A 62 -10.93 -12.26 6.13
C PHE A 62 -11.40 -10.81 6.04
N GLU A 63 -12.22 -10.36 7.00
CA GLU A 63 -12.60 -8.97 7.17
C GLU A 63 -11.74 -8.31 8.26
N VAL A 64 -11.24 -7.11 8.01
CA VAL A 64 -10.46 -6.34 8.99
C VAL A 64 -11.40 -5.75 10.04
N SER A 65 -11.22 -6.11 11.32
CA SER A 65 -12.13 -5.73 12.41
C SER A 65 -11.65 -4.53 13.24
N SER A 66 -10.42 -4.05 13.04
CA SER A 66 -9.87 -2.88 13.74
C SER A 66 -9.23 -1.86 12.79
N GLU A 67 -9.04 -0.63 13.29
CA GLU A 67 -8.09 0.30 12.68
C GLU A 67 -6.64 -0.16 12.89
N LEU A 68 -5.68 0.50 12.23
CA LEU A 68 -4.25 0.32 12.54
C LEU A 68 -3.94 0.82 13.95
N PHE A 69 -3.33 -0.03 14.76
CA PHE A 69 -2.96 0.27 16.13
C PHE A 69 -1.54 -0.18 16.48
N TYR A 70 -1.03 0.32 17.59
CA TYR A 70 0.21 -0.12 18.23
C TYR A 70 -0.09 -1.00 19.43
N ASN A 71 0.58 -2.15 19.53
CA ASN A 71 0.56 -3.03 20.69
C ASN A 71 1.87 -3.81 20.76
N ASP A 72 2.58 -3.73 21.88
CA ASP A 72 3.90 -4.33 22.04
C ASP A 72 3.89 -5.70 22.74
N LYS A 73 2.71 -6.25 23.09
CA LYS A 73 2.58 -7.59 23.67
C LYS A 73 3.08 -8.64 22.68
N ILE A 74 3.96 -9.52 23.14
CA ILE A 74 4.59 -10.55 22.30
C ILE A 74 3.54 -11.57 21.84
N VAL A 75 3.40 -11.71 20.53
CA VAL A 75 2.54 -12.67 19.81
C VAL A 75 3.40 -13.55 18.91
N TRP A 76 4.29 -12.97 18.10
CA TRP A 76 5.06 -13.72 17.10
C TRP A 76 6.50 -13.93 17.50
N THR A 77 7.22 -12.84 17.83
CA THR A 77 8.63 -12.96 18.18
C THR A 77 9.13 -11.71 18.92
N ARG A 78 10.08 -11.91 19.82
CA ARG A 78 10.72 -10.82 20.58
C ARG A 78 11.57 -9.97 19.64
N ASP A 79 11.52 -8.65 19.82
CA ASP A 79 12.45 -7.74 19.19
C ASP A 79 13.86 -7.94 19.78
N LYS A 80 14.86 -8.10 18.91
CA LYS A 80 16.27 -8.25 19.31
C LYS A 80 16.87 -6.95 19.87
N LYS A 81 16.34 -5.79 19.47
CA LYS A 81 16.81 -4.46 19.88
C LYS A 81 16.11 -3.94 21.13
N TYR A 82 14.84 -4.29 21.32
CA TYR A 82 14.02 -3.82 22.43
C TYR A 82 13.49 -5.00 23.23
N SER A 83 14.23 -5.41 24.27
CA SER A 83 13.86 -6.53 25.12
C SER A 83 12.45 -6.33 25.71
N GLY A 84 11.64 -7.39 25.66
CA GLY A 84 10.27 -7.38 26.19
C GLY A 84 9.19 -6.92 25.21
N LYS A 85 9.53 -6.49 23.99
CA LYS A 85 8.56 -6.08 22.97
C LYS A 85 8.45 -7.08 21.83
N ASP A 86 7.29 -7.13 21.18
CA ASP A 86 7.14 -7.83 19.91
C ASP A 86 7.88 -7.08 18.78
N LYS A 87 8.45 -7.83 17.83
CA LYS A 87 9.08 -7.29 16.62
C LYS A 87 8.07 -6.63 15.66
N TYR A 88 6.80 -6.98 15.77
CA TYR A 88 5.71 -6.57 14.88
C TYR A 88 4.59 -5.84 15.66
N PRO A 89 4.87 -4.65 16.23
CA PRO A 89 3.93 -3.98 17.13
C PRO A 89 2.84 -3.18 16.42
N TYR A 90 2.96 -2.89 15.13
CA TYR A 90 1.95 -2.16 14.35
C TYR A 90 1.00 -3.17 13.71
N ARG A 91 -0.28 -3.15 14.08
CA ARG A 91 -1.19 -4.27 13.86
C ARG A 91 -2.55 -3.84 13.35
N ILE A 92 -3.24 -4.82 12.76
CA ILE A 92 -4.68 -4.85 12.54
C ILE A 92 -5.25 -6.15 13.15
N LYS A 93 -6.53 -6.13 13.49
CA LYS A 93 -7.32 -7.33 13.78
C LYS A 93 -8.06 -7.75 12.52
N PHE A 94 -8.19 -9.07 12.31
CA PHE A 94 -8.99 -9.61 11.23
C PHE A 94 -9.71 -10.88 11.69
N GLU A 95 -10.85 -11.16 11.07
CA GLU A 95 -11.72 -12.29 11.35
C GLU A 95 -12.17 -12.93 10.04
N TYR A 96 -12.59 -14.19 10.04
CA TYR A 96 -13.21 -14.76 8.85
C TYR A 96 -14.43 -13.93 8.43
N LEU A 97 -14.63 -13.80 7.12
CA LEU A 97 -15.79 -13.10 6.56
C LEU A 97 -17.08 -13.77 7.06
N LYS A 98 -17.93 -13.01 7.74
CA LYS A 98 -19.12 -13.54 8.43
C LYS A 98 -20.16 -14.09 7.46
N GLU A 99 -20.22 -13.50 6.28
CA GLU A 99 -21.13 -13.88 5.21
C GLU A 99 -20.77 -15.25 4.62
N HIS A 100 -19.48 -15.59 4.58
CA HIS A 100 -19.03 -16.88 4.04
C HIS A 100 -17.59 -17.23 4.49
N ILE A 101 -17.48 -18.29 5.30
CA ILE A 101 -16.20 -18.75 5.84
C ILE A 101 -15.55 -19.73 4.86
N CYS A 102 -14.38 -19.37 4.33
CA CYS A 102 -13.57 -20.22 3.46
C CYS A 102 -12.40 -20.84 4.24
N LEU A 103 -12.49 -22.14 4.55
CA LEU A 103 -11.46 -22.87 5.30
C LEU A 103 -10.46 -23.60 4.40
N ASN A 104 -10.83 -23.91 3.15
CA ASN A 104 -9.94 -24.54 2.18
C ASN A 104 -9.16 -23.45 1.42
N PRO A 105 -7.83 -23.38 1.58
CA PRO A 105 -7.03 -22.45 0.79
C PRO A 105 -6.96 -22.89 -0.67
N ILE A 106 -6.74 -21.93 -1.56
CA ILE A 106 -6.56 -22.18 -2.99
C ILE A 106 -5.09 -22.08 -3.40
N PRO A 107 -4.61 -22.94 -4.31
CA PRO A 107 -3.27 -22.81 -4.85
C PRO A 107 -3.17 -21.58 -5.77
N ILE A 108 -2.08 -20.82 -5.68
CA ILE A 108 -1.90 -19.60 -6.50
C ILE A 108 -1.86 -19.90 -8.02
N GLN A 109 -1.56 -21.14 -8.38
CA GLN A 109 -1.48 -21.64 -9.75
C GLN A 109 -2.77 -21.46 -10.54
N ILE A 110 -3.93 -21.44 -9.87
CA ILE A 110 -5.21 -21.27 -10.58
C ILE A 110 -5.34 -19.91 -11.26
N PHE A 111 -4.47 -18.95 -10.93
CA PHE A 111 -4.46 -17.62 -11.52
C PHE A 111 -3.36 -17.43 -12.57
N TRP A 112 -2.59 -18.47 -12.93
CA TRP A 112 -1.50 -18.35 -13.91
C TRP A 112 -1.99 -17.91 -15.28
N ASP A 113 -3.08 -18.50 -15.79
CA ASP A 113 -3.65 -18.09 -17.09
C ASP A 113 -4.11 -16.62 -17.05
N LEU A 114 -4.76 -16.20 -15.95
CA LEU A 114 -5.18 -14.81 -15.76
C LEU A 114 -3.99 -13.84 -15.66
N LYS A 115 -2.83 -14.31 -15.21
CA LYS A 115 -1.57 -13.55 -15.25
C LYS A 115 -1.06 -13.38 -16.66
N GLU A 116 -1.03 -14.47 -17.43
CA GLU A 116 -0.57 -14.46 -18.83
C GLU A 116 -1.47 -13.57 -19.70
N GLU A 117 -2.77 -13.57 -19.43
CA GLU A 117 -3.75 -12.65 -20.03
C GLU A 117 -3.65 -11.21 -19.52
N GLY A 118 -2.79 -10.94 -18.53
CA GLY A 118 -2.59 -9.61 -17.94
C GLY A 118 -3.74 -9.09 -17.06
N LYS A 119 -4.66 -9.97 -16.65
CA LYS A 119 -5.82 -9.65 -15.79
C LYS A 119 -5.47 -9.60 -14.30
N ILE A 120 -4.46 -10.35 -13.88
CA ILE A 120 -3.91 -10.31 -12.51
C ILE A 120 -2.39 -10.11 -12.60
N LYS A 121 -1.87 -9.09 -11.94
CA LYS A 121 -0.44 -8.75 -11.95
C LYS A 121 0.16 -8.66 -10.55
N THR A 122 -0.58 -8.15 -9.56
CA THR A 122 -0.04 -7.87 -8.21
C THR A 122 0.06 -9.11 -7.32
N VAL A 123 -0.82 -10.10 -7.52
CA VAL A 123 -0.94 -11.30 -6.68
C VAL A 123 0.15 -12.35 -6.98
N ILE A 124 0.66 -12.42 -8.22
CA ILE A 124 1.43 -13.58 -8.74
C ILE A 124 2.83 -13.18 -9.22
N ASP A 125 3.22 -11.93 -9.02
CA ASP A 125 4.62 -11.55 -9.18
C ASP A 125 5.39 -12.01 -7.94
N SER A 126 6.18 -13.07 -8.09
CA SER A 126 7.02 -13.61 -7.02
C SER A 126 7.98 -12.57 -6.44
N SER A 127 8.40 -11.57 -7.24
CA SER A 127 9.23 -10.47 -6.75
C SER A 127 8.46 -9.53 -5.81
N ALA A 128 7.16 -9.34 -6.04
CA ALA A 128 6.28 -8.55 -5.17
C ALA A 128 6.01 -9.25 -3.82
N LEU A 129 6.12 -10.58 -3.76
CA LEU A 129 5.90 -11.39 -2.56
C LEU A 129 7.17 -11.67 -1.75
N ILE A 130 8.37 -11.37 -2.24
CA ILE A 130 9.61 -11.73 -1.53
C ILE A 130 9.95 -10.73 -0.40
N ASP A 131 9.56 -9.46 -0.52
CA ASP A 131 9.97 -8.40 0.43
C ASP A 131 8.82 -7.53 0.98
N LYS A 132 7.56 -7.85 0.70
CA LYS A 132 6.39 -7.08 1.17
C LYS A 132 5.55 -7.87 2.14
N ALA A 133 5.17 -7.23 3.24
CA ALA A 133 4.25 -7.78 4.23
C ALA A 133 2.79 -7.60 3.79
N VAL A 134 2.48 -6.54 3.04
CA VAL A 134 1.13 -6.25 2.56
C VAL A 134 1.21 -5.75 1.12
N THR A 135 0.36 -6.29 0.26
CA THR A 135 0.13 -5.81 -1.11
C THR A 135 -1.31 -5.36 -1.23
N THR A 136 -1.54 -4.08 -1.54
CA THR A 136 -2.88 -3.59 -1.91
C THR A 136 -3.20 -4.07 -3.32
N LEU A 137 -4.37 -4.69 -3.49
CA LEU A 137 -4.80 -5.27 -4.75
C LEU A 137 -5.71 -4.28 -5.50
N LEU A 138 -5.73 -4.39 -6.83
CA LEU A 138 -6.79 -3.77 -7.61
C LEU A 138 -8.12 -4.46 -7.27
N ASP A 139 -9.22 -3.72 -7.39
CA ASP A 139 -10.58 -4.25 -7.16
C ASP A 139 -10.83 -5.53 -7.96
N GLU A 140 -10.45 -5.51 -9.23
CA GLU A 140 -10.66 -6.61 -10.16
C GLU A 140 -9.89 -7.86 -9.72
N GLU A 141 -8.67 -7.68 -9.21
CA GLU A 141 -7.84 -8.78 -8.69
C GLU A 141 -8.41 -9.34 -7.39
N GLY A 142 -8.85 -8.47 -6.49
CA GLY A 142 -9.50 -8.87 -5.23
C GLY A 142 -10.81 -9.62 -5.45
N ILE A 143 -11.62 -9.19 -6.42
CA ILE A 143 -12.86 -9.89 -6.83
C ILE A 143 -12.54 -11.28 -7.38
N LEU A 144 -11.53 -11.41 -8.25
CA LEU A 144 -11.14 -12.71 -8.80
C LEU A 144 -10.62 -13.66 -7.71
N LEU A 145 -9.82 -13.17 -6.76
CA LEU A 145 -9.38 -13.95 -5.61
C LEU A 145 -10.56 -14.43 -4.76
N LEU A 146 -11.47 -13.52 -4.42
CA LEU A 146 -12.67 -13.82 -3.63
C LEU A 146 -13.53 -14.87 -4.34
N GLN A 147 -13.77 -14.69 -5.64
CA GLN A 147 -14.56 -15.63 -6.45
C GLN A 147 -13.95 -17.04 -6.43
N ALA A 148 -12.64 -17.15 -6.64
CA ALA A 148 -11.98 -18.45 -6.66
C ALA A 148 -12.01 -19.15 -5.28
N LEU A 149 -11.86 -18.40 -4.19
CA LEU A 149 -12.00 -18.92 -2.83
C LEU A 149 -13.41 -19.45 -2.58
N LEU A 150 -14.44 -18.71 -2.97
CA LEU A 150 -15.83 -19.13 -2.85
C LEU A 150 -16.13 -20.37 -3.70
N GLN A 151 -15.56 -20.47 -4.91
CA GLN A 151 -15.69 -21.65 -5.77
C GLN A 151 -15.06 -22.90 -5.16
N ALA A 152 -13.90 -22.75 -4.50
CA ALA A 152 -13.25 -23.84 -3.76
C ALA A 152 -13.92 -24.17 -2.42
N ASN A 153 -14.76 -23.27 -1.90
CA ASN A 153 -15.50 -23.41 -0.66
C ASN A 153 -17.00 -23.17 -0.92
N PRO A 154 -17.71 -24.02 -1.69
CA PRO A 154 -19.09 -23.74 -2.10
C PRO A 154 -20.09 -23.73 -0.92
N ARG A 155 -19.72 -24.31 0.22
CA ARG A 155 -20.45 -24.19 1.49
C ARG A 155 -19.59 -23.41 2.47
N SER A 156 -20.21 -22.51 3.22
CA SER A 156 -19.53 -21.83 4.32
C SER A 156 -19.08 -22.86 5.35
N GLY A 157 -17.82 -22.73 5.81
CA GLY A 157 -17.31 -23.48 6.93
C GLY A 157 -17.89 -22.98 8.26
N GLU A 158 -17.59 -23.72 9.32
CA GLU A 158 -17.87 -23.33 10.71
C GLU A 158 -16.55 -23.03 11.41
N TYR A 159 -16.39 -21.79 11.89
CA TYR A 159 -15.25 -21.38 12.70
C TYR A 159 -15.73 -20.87 14.06
N THR A 160 -15.53 -21.68 15.09
CA THR A 160 -16.07 -21.44 16.44
C THR A 160 -15.00 -21.02 17.46
N LYS A 161 -13.73 -20.94 17.04
CA LYS A 161 -12.63 -20.56 17.93
C LYS A 161 -12.67 -19.06 18.21
N GLU A 162 -12.54 -18.70 19.48
CA GLU A 162 -12.35 -17.31 19.87
C GLU A 162 -10.93 -16.84 19.54
N TYR A 163 -10.80 -15.67 18.92
CA TYR A 163 -9.51 -15.07 18.60
C TYR A 163 -8.79 -14.59 19.86
N LYS A 164 -7.59 -15.12 20.12
CA LYS A 164 -6.81 -14.78 21.33
C LYS A 164 -6.42 -13.30 21.43
N GLY A 165 -6.39 -12.59 20.30
CA GLY A 165 -6.07 -11.17 20.20
C GLY A 165 -7.27 -10.23 20.39
N SER A 166 -8.50 -10.76 20.53
CA SER A 166 -9.74 -9.96 20.60
C SER A 166 -9.67 -8.88 21.69
N SER A 167 -9.19 -9.24 22.87
CA SER A 167 -9.07 -8.40 24.07
C SER A 167 -7.84 -7.49 24.10
N PHE A 168 -6.99 -7.50 23.06
CA PHE A 168 -5.78 -6.68 23.07
C PHE A 168 -6.15 -5.20 22.97
N TYR A 169 -5.49 -4.38 23.79
CA TYR A 169 -5.63 -2.94 23.74
C TYR A 169 -5.12 -2.37 22.40
N GLU A 170 -5.83 -1.38 21.89
CA GLU A 170 -5.56 -0.73 20.59
C GLU A 170 -5.07 0.69 20.82
N LYS A 171 -3.74 0.89 20.92
CA LYS A 171 -3.18 2.22 21.07
C LYS A 171 -3.10 2.90 19.70
N LYS A 172 -3.66 4.11 19.56
CA LYS A 172 -3.53 4.90 18.33
C LYS A 172 -2.05 5.10 17.95
N VAL A 173 -1.75 4.91 16.66
CA VAL A 173 -0.40 5.14 16.13
C VAL A 173 -0.15 6.64 15.97
N ASP A 174 0.96 7.11 16.52
CA ASP A 174 1.49 8.44 16.25
C ASP A 174 2.31 8.42 14.96
N LEU A 175 1.74 8.99 13.89
CA LEU A 175 2.35 9.05 12.57
C LEU A 175 3.22 10.30 12.37
N LEU A 176 3.11 11.30 13.24
CA LEU A 176 3.83 12.57 13.14
C LEU A 176 5.14 12.54 13.94
N ARG A 177 5.96 11.52 13.65
CA ARG A 177 7.23 11.29 14.33
C ARG A 177 8.38 11.98 13.61
N PHE A 178 8.91 13.01 14.25
CA PHE A 178 9.97 13.86 13.70
C PHE A 178 11.30 13.71 14.45
N LYS A 179 12.39 14.05 13.77
CA LYS A 179 13.72 14.33 14.30
C LYS A 179 14.04 15.81 14.11
N GLY A 180 14.86 16.35 15.02
CA GLY A 180 15.30 17.75 15.01
C GLY A 180 14.36 18.68 15.77
N SER A 181 14.93 19.60 16.56
CA SER A 181 14.18 20.54 17.40
C SER A 181 13.75 21.80 16.65
N LYS A 182 14.58 22.30 15.73
CA LYS A 182 14.31 23.50 14.92
C LYS A 182 13.72 23.17 13.55
N ILE A 183 14.18 22.09 12.95
CA ILE A 183 13.73 21.60 11.64
C ILE A 183 13.12 20.23 11.90
N LYS A 184 11.83 20.09 11.63
CA LYS A 184 11.10 18.82 11.78
C LYS A 184 11.24 17.99 10.51
N GLU A 185 12.13 17.02 10.52
CA GLU A 185 12.25 15.99 9.49
C GLU A 185 11.59 14.70 9.97
N PHE A 186 10.86 13.96 9.13
CA PHE A 186 10.33 12.65 9.55
C PHE A 186 11.44 11.69 10.00
N ALA A 187 11.18 10.95 11.08
CA ALA A 187 12.15 9.98 11.61
C ALA A 187 12.51 8.90 10.59
N MET A 188 11.55 8.54 9.73
CA MET A 188 11.66 7.61 8.60
C MET A 188 10.67 8.00 7.49
N GLU A 189 10.97 7.66 6.24
CA GLU A 189 10.05 7.84 5.09
C GLU A 189 8.73 7.11 5.28
N ALA A 190 8.76 5.91 5.89
CA ALA A 190 7.57 5.14 6.19
C ALA A 190 6.53 5.90 7.05
N TYR A 191 6.95 6.87 7.88
CA TYR A 191 6.01 7.71 8.64
C TYR A 191 5.33 8.77 7.77
N LEU A 192 6.05 9.39 6.84
CA LEU A 192 5.48 10.33 5.87
C LEU A 192 4.45 9.62 4.99
N GLU A 193 4.82 8.46 4.43
CA GLU A 193 3.92 7.67 3.61
C GLU A 193 2.71 7.19 4.40
N ALA A 194 2.91 6.62 5.60
CA ALA A 194 1.80 6.18 6.44
C ALA A 194 0.87 7.34 6.85
N TYR A 195 1.41 8.53 7.09
CA TYR A 195 0.61 9.73 7.34
C TYR A 195 -0.25 10.07 6.12
N LEU A 196 0.32 10.11 4.91
CA LEU A 196 -0.44 10.37 3.68
C LEU A 196 -1.52 9.30 3.44
N LEU A 197 -1.19 8.02 3.62
CA LEU A 197 -2.14 6.91 3.44
C LEU A 197 -3.31 6.97 4.43
N ARG A 198 -3.10 7.52 5.62
CA ARG A 198 -4.13 7.74 6.65
C ARG A 198 -4.86 9.09 6.51
N ASN A 199 -4.50 9.91 5.53
CA ASN A 199 -5.13 11.17 5.18
C ASN A 199 -5.31 11.24 3.65
N PRO A 200 -6.11 10.33 3.06
CA PRO A 200 -6.18 10.14 1.60
C PRO A 200 -6.71 11.38 0.85
N GLU A 201 -7.42 12.29 1.52
CA GLU A 201 -7.81 13.58 0.98
C GLU A 201 -6.61 14.47 0.63
N ILE A 202 -5.49 14.35 1.35
CA ILE A 202 -4.25 15.07 1.03
C ILE A 202 -3.67 14.54 -0.28
N ILE A 203 -3.60 13.21 -0.43
CA ILE A 203 -3.15 12.56 -1.67
C ILE A 203 -4.02 13.01 -2.84
N HIS A 204 -5.33 13.02 -2.65
CA HIS A 204 -6.28 13.50 -3.65
C HIS A 204 -5.99 14.96 -4.05
N ASN A 205 -5.89 15.88 -3.08
CA ASN A 205 -5.63 17.29 -3.35
C ASN A 205 -4.31 17.52 -4.09
N LEU A 206 -3.24 16.80 -3.70
CA LEU A 206 -1.91 16.95 -4.32
C LEU A 206 -1.83 16.41 -5.75
N SER A 207 -2.65 15.44 -6.09
CA SER A 207 -2.72 14.93 -7.47
C SER A 207 -3.37 15.91 -8.45
N GLY A 208 -4.08 16.93 -7.95
CA GLY A 208 -4.73 17.98 -8.73
C GLY A 208 -5.80 17.46 -9.70
N PHE A 209 -6.50 16.39 -9.34
CA PHE A 209 -7.69 15.94 -10.06
C PHE A 209 -8.90 16.81 -9.66
N GLU A 210 -9.36 17.66 -10.57
CA GLU A 210 -10.32 18.74 -10.27
C GLU A 210 -11.76 18.28 -10.01
N ASN A 211 -12.16 17.09 -10.46
CA ASN A 211 -13.59 16.68 -10.46
C ASN A 211 -14.15 16.26 -9.09
N GLY A 212 -13.38 16.39 -7.99
CA GLY A 212 -13.81 15.99 -6.65
C GLY A 212 -14.22 14.51 -6.55
N LEU A 213 -14.73 14.13 -5.38
CA LEU A 213 -15.31 12.81 -5.13
C LEU A 213 -16.84 12.91 -5.14
N ASP A 214 -17.50 12.12 -5.99
CA ASP A 214 -18.96 12.02 -6.02
C ASP A 214 -19.42 10.60 -6.40
N LYS A 215 -20.70 10.41 -6.70
CA LYS A 215 -21.26 9.10 -7.10
C LYS A 215 -20.71 8.55 -8.43
N ASN A 216 -20.09 9.41 -9.24
CA ASN A 216 -19.56 9.11 -10.55
C ASN A 216 -18.03 9.10 -10.58
N TYR A 217 -17.36 9.63 -9.56
CA TYR A 217 -15.90 9.69 -9.47
C TYR A 217 -15.40 9.08 -8.16
N SER A 218 -14.43 8.18 -8.27
CA SER A 218 -13.75 7.57 -7.13
C SER A 218 -12.24 7.54 -7.37
N TYR A 219 -11.49 7.24 -6.32
CA TYR A 219 -10.09 6.88 -6.46
C TYR A 219 -9.76 5.63 -5.65
N ASP A 220 -8.75 4.90 -6.14
CA ASP A 220 -8.10 3.84 -5.40
C ASP A 220 -6.66 4.23 -5.10
N ILE A 221 -6.23 3.98 -3.88
CA ILE A 221 -4.85 4.23 -3.46
C ILE A 221 -4.17 2.90 -3.29
N LEU A 222 -3.10 2.69 -4.04
CA LEU A 222 -2.16 1.61 -3.89
C LEU A 222 -0.89 2.17 -3.25
N ASN A 223 -0.21 1.36 -2.47
CA ASN A 223 1.04 1.75 -1.82
C ASN A 223 2.08 0.66 -1.99
N GLN A 224 3.35 1.05 -2.04
CA GLN A 224 4.48 0.15 -2.23
C GLN A 224 4.24 -0.75 -3.46
N VAL A 225 3.88 -0.17 -4.62
CA VAL A 225 3.58 -0.93 -5.85
C VAL A 225 4.88 -1.48 -6.44
N SER A 226 4.95 -2.78 -6.69
CA SER A 226 6.21 -3.43 -7.14
C SER A 226 6.59 -2.99 -8.55
N THR A 227 7.88 -2.68 -8.74
CA THR A 227 8.46 -2.54 -10.08
C THR A 227 9.23 -3.84 -10.39
N TYR A 228 9.00 -4.46 -11.55
CA TYR A 228 9.54 -5.79 -11.92
C TYR A 228 11.09 -5.90 -11.94
N ILE A 229 11.82 -4.79 -11.69
CA ILE A 229 13.28 -4.72 -11.82
C ILE A 229 13.89 -4.25 -10.48
N ALA A 230 14.73 -5.11 -9.89
CA ALA A 230 15.69 -4.81 -8.82
C ALA A 230 15.12 -4.14 -7.53
N GLY A 231 13.98 -4.63 -7.02
CA GLY A 231 13.55 -4.34 -5.64
C GLY A 231 13.02 -2.93 -5.39
N GLY A 232 12.79 -2.13 -6.44
CA GLY A 232 12.14 -0.82 -6.33
C GLY A 232 10.63 -0.93 -6.14
N ALA A 233 10.06 -0.08 -5.30
CA ALA A 233 8.61 0.05 -5.15
C ALA A 233 8.20 1.52 -5.33
N ILE A 234 7.09 1.75 -6.02
CA ILE A 234 6.47 3.07 -6.11
C ILE A 234 5.76 3.32 -4.78
N ASP A 235 6.06 4.44 -4.12
CA ASP A 235 5.56 4.69 -2.76
C ASP A 235 4.03 4.72 -2.73
N ILE A 236 3.40 5.55 -3.56
CA ILE A 236 1.94 5.64 -3.66
C ILE A 236 1.52 5.77 -5.12
N VAL A 237 0.46 5.06 -5.51
CA VAL A 237 -0.25 5.27 -6.76
C VAL A 237 -1.72 5.58 -6.46
N CYS A 238 -2.22 6.72 -6.92
CA CYS A 238 -3.62 7.09 -6.85
C CYS A 238 -4.26 6.90 -8.23
N LEU A 239 -5.24 6.01 -8.34
CA LEU A 239 -5.96 5.71 -9.58
C LEU A 239 -7.32 6.38 -9.56
N TYR A 240 -7.57 7.29 -10.49
CA TYR A 240 -8.85 7.95 -10.64
C TYR A 240 -9.76 7.15 -11.54
N LYS A 241 -10.96 6.86 -11.04
CA LYS A 241 -11.97 6.10 -11.74
C LYS A 241 -13.22 6.95 -11.96
N LYS A 242 -13.82 6.80 -13.14
CA LYS A 242 -15.13 7.36 -13.47
C LYS A 242 -16.12 6.24 -13.75
N LYS A 243 -17.32 6.37 -13.19
CA LYS A 243 -18.44 5.47 -13.47
C LYS A 243 -19.07 5.83 -14.81
N VAL A 244 -19.03 4.92 -15.78
CA VAL A 244 -19.62 5.05 -17.12
C VAL A 244 -20.31 3.74 -17.46
N LEU A 245 -21.60 3.77 -17.81
CA LEU A 245 -22.40 2.56 -18.12
C LEU A 245 -22.32 1.49 -17.01
N ASP A 246 -22.42 1.93 -15.75
CA ASP A 246 -22.23 1.10 -14.56
C ASP A 246 -20.87 0.40 -14.38
N MET A 247 -19.88 0.76 -15.21
CA MET A 247 -18.50 0.30 -15.11
C MET A 247 -17.60 1.40 -14.52
N TRP A 248 -16.68 1.02 -13.63
CA TRP A 248 -15.64 1.92 -13.16
C TRP A 248 -14.44 1.87 -14.09
N LEU A 249 -14.15 2.98 -14.77
CA LEU A 249 -13.06 3.07 -15.74
C LEU A 249 -11.94 3.95 -15.18
N ALA A 250 -10.71 3.46 -15.20
CA ALA A 250 -9.54 4.26 -14.88
C ALA A 250 -9.36 5.37 -15.95
N ILE A 251 -9.34 6.62 -15.52
CA ILE A 251 -9.27 7.80 -16.41
C ILE A 251 -8.01 8.65 -16.19
N ASN A 252 -7.36 8.52 -15.04
CA ASN A 252 -6.14 9.24 -14.70
C ASN A 252 -5.40 8.48 -13.59
N ALA A 253 -4.10 8.70 -13.46
CA ALA A 253 -3.31 8.18 -12.35
C ALA A 253 -2.31 9.20 -11.85
N THR A 254 -1.95 9.12 -10.57
CA THR A 254 -0.86 9.91 -10.00
C THR A 254 0.07 9.00 -9.23
N VAL A 255 1.36 9.09 -9.55
CA VAL A 255 2.42 8.38 -8.84
C VAL A 255 3.12 9.35 -7.90
N PHE A 256 3.37 8.92 -6.67
CA PHE A 256 4.07 9.71 -5.68
C PHE A 256 5.42 9.07 -5.38
N GLU A 257 6.45 9.91 -5.35
CA GLU A 257 7.76 9.59 -4.79
C GLU A 257 7.97 10.43 -3.54
N LEU A 258 8.29 9.79 -2.42
CA LEU A 258 8.40 10.43 -1.12
C LEU A 258 9.84 10.41 -0.62
N LYS A 259 10.28 11.55 -0.10
CA LYS A 259 11.57 11.71 0.56
C LYS A 259 11.39 12.34 1.92
N LYS A 260 12.06 11.78 2.93
CA LYS A 260 12.08 12.43 4.24
C LYS A 260 12.95 13.69 4.22
N GLY A 261 13.96 13.76 3.35
CA GLY A 261 14.98 14.81 3.32
C GLY A 261 14.90 15.74 2.12
N ILE A 262 16.06 16.11 1.57
CA ILE A 262 16.20 17.01 0.43
C ILE A 262 15.77 16.30 -0.86
N ILE A 263 15.09 17.04 -1.74
CA ILE A 263 14.76 16.61 -3.10
C ILE A 263 15.94 16.92 -4.03
N ASP A 264 16.46 15.88 -4.67
CA ASP A 264 17.53 15.94 -5.67
C ASP A 264 16.99 15.62 -7.09
N PRO A 265 17.58 16.17 -8.17
CA PRO A 265 17.21 15.85 -9.55
C PRO A 265 17.14 14.35 -9.89
N PHE A 266 17.95 13.50 -9.24
CA PHE A 266 17.90 12.05 -9.38
C PHE A 266 16.49 11.47 -9.15
N TYR A 267 15.72 12.05 -8.21
CA TYR A 267 14.37 11.57 -7.90
C TYR A 267 13.36 11.89 -9.00
N VAL A 268 13.63 12.87 -9.86
CA VAL A 268 12.82 13.11 -11.07
C VAL A 268 12.99 11.95 -12.04
N ASP A 269 14.20 11.45 -12.25
CA ASP A 269 14.43 10.28 -13.11
C ASP A 269 13.78 9.02 -12.52
N GLN A 270 13.80 8.89 -11.20
CA GLN A 270 13.09 7.81 -10.52
C GLN A 270 11.58 7.91 -10.73
N LEU A 271 11.01 9.11 -10.60
CA LEU A 271 9.59 9.37 -10.82
C LEU A 271 9.18 9.14 -12.28
N VAL A 272 10.02 9.53 -13.24
CA VAL A 272 9.84 9.22 -14.67
C VAL A 272 9.75 7.71 -14.88
N ARG A 273 10.68 6.94 -14.32
CA ARG A 273 10.60 5.46 -14.38
C ARG A 273 9.31 4.95 -13.74
N TYR A 274 8.84 5.55 -12.66
CA TYR A 274 7.62 5.13 -11.97
C TYR A 274 6.36 5.43 -12.79
N ILE A 275 6.32 6.54 -13.52
CA ILE A 275 5.29 6.83 -14.51
C ILE A 275 5.26 5.73 -15.59
N GLU A 276 6.40 5.40 -16.18
CA GLU A 276 6.50 4.35 -17.20
C GLU A 276 6.07 2.97 -16.66
N TRP A 277 6.51 2.62 -15.45
CA TRP A 277 6.12 1.36 -14.82
C TRP A 277 4.64 1.31 -14.52
N THR A 278 4.06 2.39 -14.03
CA THR A 278 2.62 2.46 -13.75
C THR A 278 1.81 2.25 -15.03
N ALA A 279 2.23 2.84 -16.16
CA ALA A 279 1.59 2.62 -17.45
C ALA A 279 1.65 1.16 -17.93
N ARG A 280 2.69 0.40 -17.54
CA ARG A 280 2.84 -1.03 -17.86
C ARG A 280 2.12 -1.94 -16.89
N LEU A 281 2.11 -1.58 -15.61
CA LEU A 281 1.62 -2.39 -14.51
C LEU A 281 0.10 -2.29 -14.38
N ILE A 282 -0.46 -1.10 -14.55
CA ILE A 282 -1.86 -0.86 -14.24
C ILE A 282 -2.68 -0.90 -15.54
N PRO A 283 -3.59 -1.87 -15.70
CA PRO A 283 -4.42 -1.97 -16.89
C PRO A 283 -5.16 -0.66 -17.18
N GLY A 284 -5.08 -0.18 -18.42
CA GLY A 284 -5.75 1.04 -18.86
C GLY A 284 -5.00 2.35 -18.56
N ALA A 285 -3.99 2.36 -17.68
CA ALA A 285 -3.17 3.54 -17.45
C ALA A 285 -2.23 3.80 -18.64
N LYS A 286 -2.41 4.90 -19.36
CA LYS A 286 -1.51 5.29 -20.48
C LYS A 286 -0.57 6.37 -20.00
N HIS A 287 0.67 6.35 -20.48
CA HIS A 287 1.72 7.30 -20.13
C HIS A 287 1.25 8.77 -19.97
N GLY A 288 0.57 9.32 -20.98
CA GLY A 288 0.11 10.72 -20.96
C GLY A 288 -1.01 11.06 -19.97
N MET A 289 -1.61 10.06 -19.30
CA MET A 289 -2.60 10.29 -18.25
C MET A 289 -2.00 10.24 -16.84
N ILE A 290 -0.71 9.96 -16.71
CA ILE A 290 -0.07 9.73 -15.41
C ILE A 290 0.71 10.98 -15.01
N ARG A 291 0.34 11.53 -13.85
CA ARG A 291 1.06 12.64 -13.22
C ARG A 291 2.06 12.10 -12.21
N GLY A 292 3.26 12.68 -12.17
CA GLY A 292 4.24 12.44 -11.12
C GLY A 292 4.17 13.52 -10.05
N VAL A 293 4.19 13.12 -8.78
CA VAL A 293 4.30 14.04 -7.63
C VAL A 293 5.48 13.64 -6.77
N LEU A 294 6.42 14.56 -6.59
CA LEU A 294 7.59 14.38 -5.73
C LEU A 294 7.42 15.20 -4.45
N ILE A 295 7.53 14.56 -3.29
CA ILE A 295 7.37 15.23 -1.99
C ILE A 295 8.64 15.03 -1.17
N GLY A 296 9.19 16.13 -0.65
CA GLY A 296 10.34 16.12 0.25
C GLY A 296 10.26 17.18 1.33
N ARG A 297 11.28 17.30 2.18
CA ARG A 297 11.32 18.30 3.26
C ARG A 297 11.90 19.64 2.81
N ASP A 298 12.80 19.62 1.84
CA ASP A 298 13.48 20.80 1.31
C ASP A 298 13.92 20.57 -0.14
N PHE A 299 14.13 21.64 -0.89
CA PHE A 299 14.79 21.65 -2.20
C PHE A 299 16.33 21.85 -2.11
N GLY A 300 16.91 22.00 -0.91
CA GLY A 300 18.35 22.16 -0.67
C GLY A 300 18.78 23.63 -0.47
N GLU A 301 20.09 23.90 -0.31
CA GLU A 301 20.59 25.28 -0.21
C GLU A 301 20.20 26.09 -1.48
N GLN A 302 19.45 27.17 -1.25
CA GLN A 302 18.15 27.41 -1.92
C GLN A 302 18.14 27.77 -3.41
N THR A 303 19.28 27.90 -4.09
CA THR A 303 19.30 28.28 -5.52
C THR A 303 19.86 27.20 -6.44
N LYS A 304 20.96 26.55 -6.11
CA LYS A 304 21.63 25.66 -7.09
C LYS A 304 20.82 24.39 -7.35
N ILE A 305 20.54 23.59 -6.31
CA ILE A 305 19.79 22.34 -6.44
C ILE A 305 18.37 22.62 -6.92
N LYS A 306 17.72 23.68 -6.41
CA LYS A 306 16.39 24.12 -6.86
C LYS A 306 16.38 24.44 -8.36
N ASN A 307 17.40 25.15 -8.88
CA ASN A 307 17.49 25.49 -10.30
C ASN A 307 17.82 24.27 -11.18
N GLU A 308 18.66 23.35 -10.69
CA GLU A 308 18.94 22.08 -11.36
C GLU A 308 17.67 21.22 -11.45
N LEU A 309 16.91 21.14 -10.35
CA LEU A 309 15.62 20.45 -10.30
C LEU A 309 14.61 21.05 -11.28
N LYS A 310 14.45 22.39 -11.29
CA LYS A 310 13.59 23.09 -12.25
C LYS A 310 13.99 22.82 -13.69
N ARG A 311 15.28 22.91 -13.99
CA ARG A 311 15.81 22.64 -15.34
C ARG A 311 15.51 21.21 -15.76
N HIS A 312 15.71 20.25 -14.86
CA HIS A 312 15.48 18.84 -15.17
C HIS A 312 14.00 18.54 -15.39
N ILE A 313 13.10 19.10 -14.58
CA ILE A 313 11.64 19.02 -14.79
C ILE A 313 11.26 19.65 -16.14
N ALA A 314 11.83 20.81 -16.49
CA ALA A 314 11.58 21.47 -17.77
C ALA A 314 12.03 20.62 -18.96
N ASN A 315 13.16 19.91 -18.84
CA ASN A 315 13.67 19.01 -19.89
C ASN A 315 12.71 17.85 -20.18
N VAL A 316 12.00 17.35 -19.16
CA VAL A 316 11.08 16.20 -19.30
C VAL A 316 9.62 16.61 -19.52
N LYS A 317 9.27 17.90 -19.35
CA LYS A 317 7.89 18.44 -19.42
C LYS A 317 7.14 18.12 -20.71
N GLY A 318 7.85 17.96 -21.83
CA GLY A 318 7.24 17.60 -23.12
C GLY A 318 6.67 16.17 -23.17
N LEU A 319 7.12 15.30 -22.27
CA LEU A 319 6.71 13.90 -22.20
C LEU A 319 6.02 13.54 -20.88
N TYR A 320 6.37 14.23 -19.79
CA TYR A 320 5.95 13.90 -18.42
C TYR A 320 5.38 15.13 -17.71
N SER A 321 4.29 14.94 -16.96
CA SER A 321 3.75 15.94 -16.03
C SER A 321 4.27 15.64 -14.63
N ILE A 322 5.11 16.53 -14.09
CA ILE A 322 5.75 16.35 -12.78
C ILE A 322 5.58 17.61 -11.94
N ASP A 323 5.11 17.43 -10.71
CA ASP A 323 5.05 18.47 -9.70
C ASP A 323 5.89 18.09 -8.49
N CYS A 324 6.48 19.10 -7.86
CA CYS A 324 7.33 18.94 -6.71
C CYS A 324 6.78 19.77 -5.55
N TYR A 325 6.74 19.18 -4.36
CA TYR A 325 6.27 19.82 -3.14
C TYR A 325 7.27 19.63 -2.00
N THR A 326 7.40 20.65 -1.18
CA THR A 326 8.02 20.52 0.15
C THR A 326 6.96 20.41 1.23
N TYR A 327 7.19 19.62 2.27
CA TYR A 327 6.33 19.59 3.45
C TYR A 327 6.92 20.40 4.60
N SER A 328 6.04 21.02 5.39
CA SER A 328 6.36 21.68 6.66
C SER A 328 5.29 21.35 7.69
N VAL A 329 5.60 21.51 8.98
CA VAL A 329 4.68 21.17 10.07
C VAL A 329 4.09 22.43 10.68
N LYS A 330 2.77 22.59 10.62
CA LYS A 330 2.04 23.72 11.22
C LYS A 330 0.84 23.20 12.01
N LYS A 331 0.78 23.48 13.32
CA LYS A 331 -0.30 23.04 14.23
C LYS A 331 -0.58 21.53 14.11
N ASP A 332 0.47 20.71 14.14
CA ASP A 332 0.41 19.24 14.02
C ASP A 332 -0.26 18.73 12.74
N LYS A 333 -0.17 19.51 11.66
CA LYS A 333 -0.55 19.09 10.31
C LYS A 333 0.58 19.37 9.33
N LEU A 334 0.66 18.57 8.27
CA LEU A 334 1.55 18.85 7.16
C LEU A 334 0.94 19.94 6.26
N VAL A 335 1.78 20.89 5.88
CA VAL A 335 1.49 21.90 4.86
C VAL A 335 2.46 21.68 3.71
N PHE A 336 1.92 21.56 2.50
CA PHE A 336 2.68 21.29 1.29
C PHE A 336 2.82 22.57 0.48
N ASN A 337 4.05 22.93 0.12
CA ASN A 337 4.36 24.11 -0.69
C ASN A 337 4.94 23.65 -2.03
N ALA A 338 4.31 24.06 -3.12
CA ALA A 338 4.76 23.73 -4.47
C ALA A 338 6.13 24.35 -4.77
N LEU A 339 6.87 23.73 -5.68
CA LEU A 339 8.04 24.32 -6.29
C LEU A 339 7.60 25.50 -7.16
N GLU A 340 7.68 26.72 -6.61
CA GLU A 340 7.40 27.95 -7.35
C GLU A 340 8.44 28.20 -8.45
N ASP A 341 7.99 28.75 -9.58
CA ASP A 341 8.77 29.11 -10.77
C ASP A 341 9.90 30.12 -10.53
#